data_AF-A0A2V8EQC4-F1
#
_entry.id   AF-A0A2V8EQC4-F1
#
_cell.length_a   1.000
_cell.length_b   1.000
_cell.length_c   1.000
_cell.angle_alpha   90.00
_cell.angle_beta   90.00
_cell.angle_gamma   90.00
#
_symmetry.space_group_name_H-M   'P 1'
#
loop_
_entity.id
_entity.type
_entity.pdbx_description
1 polymer ?
#
loop_
_entity_poly.entity_id
_entity_poly.type
_entity_poly.pdbx_seq_one_letter_code
_entity_poly.pdbx_strand_id
1 'polypeptide(L)'
;MGLPVRRFGKTARRDAWWVQPLLVFLGLSTFLVYATWAAFQGDHYTYGPYLSPFYSPEILGSSPHSWFGPKPAAWPVWLPFSPALFILPIPAFFRLTCYYYRGAYYKAFWADPPSCTVGEPRSSYWGENSFPLAMQNIHRYMLFLSVGVLAILAADVYAALWFPDPATGRAAFGIGVGT
;
A
#
# COMPACT_ATOMS: atom_id res chain seq x y z
N MET A 1 -21.45 -34.98 -11.58
CA MET A 1 -21.17 -34.45 -12.93
C MET A 1 -20.38 -33.16 -12.76
N GLY A 2 -19.07 -33.18 -12.95
CA GLY A 2 -18.25 -31.97 -12.83
C GLY A 2 -18.45 -31.07 -14.05
N LEU A 3 -18.58 -29.77 -13.85
CA LEU A 3 -18.59 -28.81 -14.96
C LEU A 3 -17.27 -28.95 -15.74
N PRO A 4 -17.29 -28.99 -17.08
CA PRO A 4 -16.07 -29.07 -17.87
C PRO A 4 -15.20 -27.84 -17.60
N VAL A 5 -13.96 -28.05 -17.13
CA VAL A 5 -12.98 -26.99 -16.91
C VAL A 5 -12.72 -26.30 -18.26
N ARG A 6 -13.10 -25.03 -18.35
CA ARG A 6 -12.88 -24.22 -19.55
C ARG A 6 -11.40 -23.87 -19.63
N ARG A 7 -10.76 -24.16 -20.77
CA ARG A 7 -9.38 -23.72 -21.05
C ARG A 7 -9.29 -22.19 -21.00
N PHE A 8 -8.10 -21.67 -20.72
CA PHE A 8 -7.81 -20.23 -20.73
C PHE A 8 -8.41 -19.52 -21.95
N GLY A 9 -9.08 -18.39 -21.71
CA GLY A 9 -9.70 -17.58 -22.76
C GLY A 9 -11.02 -18.13 -23.34
N LYS A 10 -11.41 -19.38 -23.03
CA LYS A 10 -12.74 -19.87 -23.40
C LYS A 10 -13.80 -19.22 -22.53
N THR A 11 -14.71 -18.48 -23.15
CA THR A 11 -15.76 -17.73 -22.45
C THR A 11 -17.11 -17.88 -23.15
N ALA A 12 -18.19 -17.79 -22.38
CA ALA A 12 -19.56 -17.68 -22.90
C ALA A 12 -20.03 -16.23 -23.01
N ARG A 13 -19.24 -15.27 -22.50
CA ARG A 13 -19.62 -13.86 -22.56
C ARG A 13 -19.25 -13.24 -23.90
N ARG A 14 -20.09 -12.29 -24.33
CA ARG A 14 -19.90 -11.44 -25.51
C ARG A 14 -19.44 -10.02 -25.14
N ASP A 15 -19.33 -9.72 -23.85
CA ASP A 15 -18.89 -8.42 -23.34
C ASP A 15 -17.35 -8.32 -23.31
N ALA A 16 -16.84 -7.11 -23.06
CA ALA A 16 -15.41 -6.87 -22.89
C ALA A 16 -14.95 -7.26 -21.48
N TRP A 17 -15.12 -8.55 -21.13
CA TRP A 17 -14.83 -9.13 -19.81
C TRP A 17 -13.40 -8.90 -19.30
N TRP A 18 -12.46 -8.63 -20.21
CA TRP A 18 -11.05 -8.39 -19.92
C TRP A 18 -10.75 -6.95 -19.49
N VAL A 19 -11.66 -6.00 -19.72
CA VAL A 19 -11.41 -4.57 -19.45
C VAL A 19 -11.21 -4.31 -17.96
N GLN A 20 -12.10 -4.83 -17.12
CA GLN A 20 -12.00 -4.65 -15.67
C GLN A 20 -10.67 -5.20 -15.09
N PRO A 21 -10.28 -6.48 -15.32
CA PRO A 21 -9.00 -6.98 -14.80
C PRO A 21 -7.79 -6.24 -15.40
N LEU A 22 -7.86 -5.79 -16.67
CA LEU A 22 -6.78 -5.00 -17.27
C LEU A 22 -6.63 -3.62 -16.59
N LEU A 23 -7.73 -2.90 -16.36
CA LEU A 23 -7.67 -1.61 -15.68
C LEU A 23 -7.12 -1.74 -14.25
N VAL A 24 -7.51 -2.80 -13.55
CA VAL A 24 -6.96 -3.12 -12.22
C VAL A 24 -5.48 -3.44 -12.31
N PHE A 25 -5.04 -4.24 -13.28
CA PHE A 25 -3.62 -4.54 -13.50
C PHE A 25 -2.83 -3.25 -13.74
N LEU A 26 -3.26 -2.41 -14.67
CA LEU A 26 -2.58 -1.15 -15.00
C LEU A 26 -2.53 -0.20 -13.81
N GLY A 27 -3.66 -0.02 -13.10
CA GLY A 27 -3.74 0.85 -11.94
C GLY A 27 -2.85 0.38 -10.80
N LEU A 28 -2.89 -0.91 -10.46
CA LEU A 28 -2.06 -1.50 -9.41
C LEU A 28 -0.57 -1.50 -9.78
N SER A 29 -0.22 -1.84 -11.01
CA SER A 29 1.17 -1.79 -11.48
C SER A 29 1.72 -0.37 -11.46
N THR A 30 0.94 0.61 -11.92
CA THR A 30 1.35 2.03 -11.88
C THR A 30 1.54 2.49 -10.44
N PHE A 31 0.60 2.16 -9.55
CA PHE A 31 0.72 2.47 -8.12
C PHE A 31 1.95 1.82 -7.50
N LEU A 32 2.23 0.54 -7.79
CA LEU A 32 3.40 -0.15 -7.25
C LEU A 32 4.70 0.51 -7.71
N VAL A 33 4.83 0.81 -9.01
CA VAL A 33 6.02 1.49 -9.55
C VAL A 33 6.19 2.86 -8.89
N TYR A 34 5.13 3.65 -8.80
CA TYR A 34 5.18 4.97 -8.18
C TYR A 34 5.51 4.89 -6.68
N ALA A 35 4.84 3.99 -5.95
CA ALA A 35 5.04 3.83 -4.51
C ALA A 35 6.45 3.33 -4.18
N THR A 36 6.99 2.43 -5.00
CA THR A 36 8.39 1.98 -4.88
C THR A 36 9.35 3.15 -5.13
N TRP A 37 9.17 3.90 -6.22
CA TRP A 37 9.99 5.07 -6.49
C TRP A 37 9.91 6.10 -5.34
N ALA A 38 8.70 6.44 -4.89
CA ALA A 38 8.47 7.37 -3.81
C ALA A 38 9.06 6.88 -2.48
N ALA A 39 9.05 5.57 -2.21
CA ALA A 39 9.68 4.99 -1.04
C ALA A 39 11.20 5.09 -1.08
N PHE A 40 11.82 4.94 -2.25
CA PHE A 40 13.27 5.03 -2.41
C PHE A 40 13.78 6.46 -2.57
N GLN A 41 12.93 7.41 -2.94
CA GLN A 41 13.31 8.81 -3.08
C GLN A 41 13.90 9.36 -1.77
N GLY A 42 13.26 9.07 -0.63
CA GLY A 42 13.81 9.40 0.69
C GLY A 42 13.92 10.90 1.01
N ASP A 43 13.40 11.78 0.14
CA ASP A 43 13.61 13.22 0.16
C ASP A 43 12.29 13.98 -0.03
N HIS A 44 12.27 15.26 0.33
CA HIS A 44 11.12 16.18 0.18
C HIS A 44 9.79 15.65 0.76
N TYR A 45 9.86 14.85 1.83
CA TYR A 45 8.70 14.23 2.45
C TYR A 45 8.07 15.09 3.56
N THR A 46 8.66 16.25 3.89
CA THR A 46 8.11 17.23 4.84
C THR A 46 8.08 18.63 4.23
N TYR A 47 7.06 19.41 4.57
CA TYR A 47 6.96 20.82 4.23
C TYR A 47 6.13 21.57 5.26
N GLY A 48 6.74 22.51 5.99
CA GLY A 48 6.04 23.22 7.07
C GLY A 48 5.46 22.23 8.10
N PRO A 49 4.15 22.28 8.39
CA PRO A 49 3.50 21.33 9.31
C PRO A 49 3.14 19.99 8.65
N TYR A 50 3.40 19.81 7.36
CA TYR A 50 3.03 18.61 6.61
C TYR A 50 4.11 17.54 6.64
N LEU A 51 3.68 16.32 6.98
CA LEU A 51 4.46 15.09 6.85
C LEU A 51 3.75 14.16 5.88
N SER A 52 4.49 13.61 4.91
CA SER A 52 3.94 12.65 3.96
C SER A 52 3.46 11.37 4.67
N PRO A 53 2.24 10.88 4.39
CA PRO A 53 1.74 9.62 4.95
C PRO A 53 2.60 8.39 4.60
N PHE A 54 3.41 8.46 3.54
CA PHE A 54 4.33 7.38 3.17
C PHE A 54 5.49 7.24 4.15
N TYR A 55 5.80 8.30 4.89
CA TYR A 55 6.97 8.41 5.76
C TYR A 55 6.61 8.47 7.24
N SER A 56 5.31 8.45 7.57
CA SER A 56 4.82 8.52 8.94
C SER A 56 4.47 7.14 9.53
N PRO A 57 4.83 6.86 10.80
CA PRO A 57 5.71 7.66 11.67
C PRO A 57 7.14 7.69 11.14
N GLU A 58 7.78 8.86 11.23
CA GLU A 58 9.20 8.99 10.95
C GLU A 58 9.98 8.44 12.14
N ILE A 59 10.37 7.17 12.06
CA ILE A 59 11.13 6.51 13.14
C ILE A 59 12.53 7.13 13.25
N LEU A 60 13.22 7.25 12.10
CA LEU A 60 14.56 7.81 11.99
C LEU A 60 14.59 8.72 10.76
N GLY A 61 15.14 9.91 10.90
CA GLY A 61 15.28 10.86 9.80
C GLY A 61 15.67 12.26 10.28
N SER A 62 15.99 13.14 9.33
CA SER A 62 16.52 14.47 9.61
C SER A 62 15.42 15.50 9.89
N SER A 63 14.15 15.13 9.78
CA SER A 63 13.05 16.06 9.95
C SER A 63 12.70 16.27 11.44
N PRO A 64 12.05 17.39 11.79
CA PRO A 64 11.54 17.64 13.14
C PRO A 64 10.52 16.60 13.64
N HIS A 65 9.95 15.80 12.74
CA HIS A 65 8.97 14.77 13.07
C HIS A 65 9.61 13.42 13.44
N SER A 66 10.93 13.30 13.41
CA SER A 66 11.64 12.08 13.76
C SER A 66 11.53 11.73 15.26
N TRP A 67 11.14 10.50 15.57
CA TRP A 67 10.97 10.03 16.95
C TRP A 67 12.29 9.66 17.62
N PHE A 68 13.22 9.04 16.88
CA PHE A 68 14.51 8.58 17.41
C PHE A 68 15.70 9.40 16.91
N GLY A 69 15.43 10.50 16.20
CA GLY A 69 16.45 11.42 15.71
C GLY A 69 17.00 11.08 14.32
N PRO A 70 18.16 11.65 13.95
CA PRO A 70 18.71 11.48 12.60
C PRO A 70 19.24 10.07 12.34
N LYS A 71 19.48 9.79 11.06
CA LYS A 71 20.08 8.52 10.60
C LYS A 71 21.35 8.19 11.41
N PRO A 72 21.50 6.97 11.96
CA PRO A 72 22.72 6.55 12.64
C PRO A 72 23.94 6.60 11.72
N ALA A 73 25.08 7.05 12.25
CA ALA A 73 26.35 7.09 11.49
C ALA A 73 26.86 5.71 11.07
N ALA A 74 26.47 4.65 11.80
CA ALA A 74 26.82 3.26 11.51
C ALA A 74 26.00 2.62 10.38
N TRP A 75 25.15 3.38 9.68
CA TRP A 75 24.32 2.83 8.61
C TRP A 75 25.18 2.41 7.40
N PRO A 76 24.99 1.19 6.84
CA PRO A 76 25.79 0.72 5.72
C PRO A 76 25.62 1.62 4.48
N VAL A 77 26.73 2.05 3.87
CA VAL A 77 26.73 2.96 2.71
C VAL A 77 26.05 2.33 1.48
N TRP A 78 26.06 1.00 1.38
CA TRP A 78 25.45 0.27 0.26
C TRP A 78 23.93 0.16 0.34
N LEU A 79 23.32 0.43 1.49
CA LEU A 79 21.87 0.29 1.69
C LEU A 79 21.20 1.66 1.64
N PRO A 80 20.29 1.92 0.67
CA PRO A 80 19.56 3.19 0.63
C PRO A 80 18.76 3.38 1.91
N PHE A 81 18.92 4.54 2.54
CA PHE A 81 18.18 4.89 3.74
C PHE A 81 16.95 5.68 3.36
N SER A 82 15.77 5.14 3.68
CA SER A 82 14.51 5.87 3.59
C SER A 82 13.61 5.50 4.75
N PRO A 83 13.06 6.49 5.50
CA PRO A 83 12.14 6.22 6.61
C PRO A 83 10.91 5.43 6.16
N ALA A 84 10.45 5.66 4.92
CA ALA A 84 9.29 5.00 4.34
C ALA A 84 9.44 3.47 4.26
N LEU A 85 10.67 2.95 4.08
CA LEU A 85 10.91 1.50 3.94
C LEU A 85 10.62 0.72 5.23
N PHE A 86 10.66 1.37 6.39
CA PHE A 86 10.32 0.72 7.66
C PHE A 86 8.83 0.58 7.86
N ILE A 87 8.06 1.59 7.43
CA ILE A 87 6.64 1.67 7.76
C ILE A 87 5.74 1.17 6.63
N LEU A 88 6.04 1.47 5.37
CA LEU A 88 5.20 1.10 4.21
C LEU A 88 4.88 -0.39 4.10
N PRO A 89 5.77 -1.33 4.47
CA PRO A 89 5.44 -2.75 4.45
C PRO A 89 4.19 -3.07 5.28
N ILE A 90 3.94 -2.41 6.40
CA ILE A 90 2.81 -2.71 7.29
C ILE A 90 1.45 -2.52 6.59
N PRO A 91 1.07 -1.30 6.12
CA PRO A 91 -0.18 -1.10 5.40
C PRO A 91 -0.20 -1.80 4.05
N ALA A 92 0.96 -1.99 3.39
CA ALA A 92 1.04 -2.73 2.14
C ALA A 92 0.68 -4.20 2.33
N PHE A 93 1.27 -4.89 3.32
CA PHE A 93 0.94 -6.28 3.64
C PHE A 93 -0.51 -6.41 4.11
N PHE A 94 -1.02 -5.46 4.91
CA PHE A 94 -2.44 -5.47 5.27
C PHE A 94 -3.36 -5.42 4.05
N ARG A 95 -3.08 -4.56 3.06
CA ARG A 95 -3.84 -4.51 1.81
C ARG A 95 -3.68 -5.77 0.98
N LEU A 96 -2.45 -6.24 0.75
CA LEU A 96 -2.18 -7.44 -0.05
C LEU A 96 -2.82 -8.70 0.54
N THR A 97 -2.98 -8.74 1.86
CA THR A 97 -3.61 -9.87 2.57
C THR A 97 -5.12 -9.74 2.76
N CYS A 98 -5.71 -8.58 2.43
CA CYS A 98 -7.14 -8.37 2.53
C CYS A 98 -7.90 -9.21 1.51
N TYR A 99 -8.99 -9.84 1.96
CA TYR A 99 -9.89 -10.66 1.13
C TYR A 99 -10.30 -9.98 -0.19
N TYR A 100 -10.66 -8.69 -0.13
CA TYR A 100 -11.07 -7.93 -1.31
C TYR A 100 -9.92 -7.68 -2.29
N TYR A 101 -8.75 -7.31 -1.78
CA TYR A 101 -7.58 -7.02 -2.62
C TYR A 101 -7.05 -8.29 -3.28
N ARG A 102 -7.07 -9.40 -2.54
CA ARG A 102 -6.78 -10.75 -3.03
C ARG A 102 -7.61 -11.12 -4.24
N GLY A 103 -8.92 -10.91 -4.17
CA GLY A 103 -9.80 -11.09 -5.32
C GLY A 103 -9.43 -10.23 -6.52
N ALA A 104 -8.93 -9.01 -6.30
CA ALA A 104 -8.52 -8.11 -7.38
C ALA A 104 -7.24 -8.59 -8.08
N TYR A 105 -6.17 -8.89 -7.35
CA TYR A 105 -4.91 -9.31 -7.98
C TYR A 105 -4.93 -10.77 -8.47
N TYR A 106 -5.73 -11.67 -7.88
CA TYR A 106 -5.93 -13.02 -8.44
C TYR A 106 -6.53 -12.94 -9.85
N LYS A 107 -7.50 -12.05 -10.07
CA LYS A 107 -8.12 -11.84 -11.37
C LYS A 107 -7.23 -11.08 -12.34
N ALA A 108 -6.55 -10.04 -11.87
CA ALA A 108 -5.78 -9.13 -12.71
C ALA A 108 -4.38 -9.68 -13.08
N PHE A 109 -3.69 -10.35 -12.16
CA PHE A 109 -2.33 -10.86 -12.36
C PHE A 109 -2.27 -12.36 -12.61
N TRP A 110 -3.11 -13.16 -11.95
CA TRP A 110 -3.09 -14.63 -12.08
C TRP A 110 -4.17 -15.20 -13.01
N ALA A 111 -5.10 -14.36 -13.46
CA ALA A 111 -6.26 -14.75 -14.26
C ALA A 111 -7.04 -15.94 -13.65
N ASP A 112 -7.17 -15.97 -12.32
CA ASP A 112 -7.82 -17.02 -11.53
C ASP A 112 -9.26 -16.63 -11.17
N PRO A 113 -10.24 -17.32 -11.76
CA PRO A 113 -10.78 -16.95 -13.07
C PRO A 113 -11.21 -15.47 -13.11
N PRO A 114 -10.95 -14.74 -14.21
CA PRO A 114 -11.26 -13.30 -14.27
C PRO A 114 -12.77 -13.01 -14.20
N SER A 115 -13.62 -14.00 -14.52
CA SER A 115 -15.07 -13.96 -14.32
C SER A 115 -15.67 -15.38 -14.27
N CYS A 116 -16.88 -15.51 -13.71
CA CYS A 116 -17.59 -16.79 -13.51
C CYS A 116 -17.83 -17.63 -14.78
N THR A 117 -17.61 -17.08 -15.97
CA THR A 117 -17.78 -17.79 -17.25
C THR A 117 -16.54 -17.74 -18.15
N VAL A 118 -15.41 -17.22 -17.66
CA VAL A 118 -14.14 -17.14 -18.39
C VAL A 118 -13.19 -18.20 -17.83
N GLY A 119 -12.67 -19.08 -18.68
CA GLY A 119 -11.71 -20.10 -18.29
C GLY A 119 -10.38 -19.52 -17.83
N GLU A 120 -9.81 -20.14 -16.79
CA GLU A 120 -8.54 -19.78 -16.18
C GLU A 120 -7.36 -20.61 -16.75
N PRO A 121 -6.10 -20.15 -16.60
CA PRO A 121 -4.94 -20.88 -17.09
C PRO A 121 -4.54 -22.07 -16.21
N ARG A 122 -4.95 -22.08 -14.94
CA ARG A 122 -4.64 -23.14 -13.97
C ARG A 122 -5.54 -24.35 -14.15
N SER A 123 -5.00 -25.53 -13.84
CA SER A 123 -5.70 -26.82 -13.94
C SER A 123 -5.99 -27.47 -12.59
N SER A 124 -5.46 -26.93 -11.49
CA SER A 124 -5.58 -27.47 -10.14
C SER A 124 -5.76 -26.36 -9.10
N TYR A 125 -6.54 -26.65 -8.04
CA TYR A 125 -6.75 -25.76 -6.91
C TYR A 125 -5.96 -26.23 -5.70
N TRP A 126 -4.99 -25.42 -5.27
CA TRP A 126 -4.07 -25.77 -4.17
C TRP A 126 -4.58 -25.32 -2.79
N GLY A 127 -5.68 -24.56 -2.75
CA GLY A 127 -6.22 -23.99 -1.52
C GLY A 127 -5.34 -22.91 -0.90
N GLU A 128 -5.89 -22.26 0.13
CA GLU A 128 -5.22 -21.19 0.87
C GLU A 128 -4.19 -21.71 1.89
N ASN A 129 -4.00 -23.03 1.98
CA ASN A 129 -3.07 -23.67 2.90
C ASN A 129 -1.70 -24.02 2.27
N SER A 130 -1.42 -23.50 1.07
CA SER A 130 -0.16 -23.73 0.36
C SER A 130 0.67 -22.45 0.33
N PHE A 131 1.99 -22.54 0.45
CA PHE A 131 2.86 -21.37 0.27
C PHE A 131 2.80 -20.89 -1.19
N PRO A 132 2.65 -19.58 -1.48
CA PRO A 132 2.67 -18.41 -0.58
C PRO A 132 1.32 -18.00 0.03
N LEU A 133 0.21 -18.67 -0.32
CA LEU A 133 -1.15 -18.34 0.13
C LEU A 133 -1.40 -18.57 1.63
N ALA A 134 -0.58 -19.39 2.29
CA ALA A 134 -0.61 -19.54 3.74
C ALA A 134 -0.31 -18.22 4.48
N MET A 135 0.48 -17.31 3.88
CA MET A 135 0.82 -16.01 4.47
C MET A 135 -0.39 -15.08 4.60
N GLN A 136 -1.49 -15.37 3.91
CA GLN A 136 -2.71 -14.57 3.96
C GLN A 136 -3.34 -14.56 5.37
N ASN A 137 -3.08 -15.59 6.19
CA ASN A 137 -3.52 -15.65 7.58
C ASN A 137 -2.88 -14.56 8.46
N ILE A 138 -1.77 -13.95 8.01
CA ILE A 138 -1.09 -12.86 8.73
C ILE A 138 -1.92 -11.57 8.69
N HIS A 139 -2.95 -11.47 7.83
CA HIS A 139 -3.84 -10.31 7.70
C HIS A 139 -4.32 -9.76 9.05
N ARG A 140 -4.73 -10.66 9.96
CA ARG A 140 -5.22 -10.29 11.29
C ARG A 140 -4.18 -9.51 12.10
N TYR A 141 -2.92 -9.91 12.04
CA TYR A 141 -1.84 -9.23 12.77
C TYR A 141 -1.47 -7.90 12.11
N MET A 142 -1.41 -7.87 10.78
CA MET A 142 -1.12 -6.63 10.03
C MET A 142 -2.26 -5.60 10.17
N LEU A 143 -3.51 -6.05 10.36
CA LEU A 143 -4.63 -5.17 10.68
C LEU A 143 -4.37 -4.39 11.97
N PHE A 144 -4.00 -5.08 13.05
CA PHE A 144 -3.73 -4.40 14.33
C PHE A 144 -2.59 -3.38 14.22
N LEU A 145 -1.50 -3.74 13.53
CA LEU A 145 -0.40 -2.81 13.28
C LEU A 145 -0.84 -1.63 12.41
N SER A 146 -1.59 -1.87 11.34
CA SER A 146 -2.07 -0.84 10.41
C SER A 146 -3.06 0.13 11.07
N VAL A 147 -3.90 -0.35 11.99
CA VAL A 147 -4.78 0.51 12.79
C VAL A 147 -3.96 1.43 13.69
N GLY A 148 -2.86 0.94 14.26
CA GLY A 148 -1.90 1.77 15.00
C GLY A 148 -1.29 2.87 14.11
N VAL A 149 -0.82 2.51 12.92
CA VAL A 149 -0.31 3.49 11.93
C VAL A 149 -1.39 4.50 11.55
N LEU A 150 -2.63 4.05 11.33
CA LEU A 150 -3.75 4.93 11.01
C LEU A 150 -4.03 5.95 12.13
N ALA A 151 -3.92 5.55 13.39
CA ALA A 151 -4.08 6.46 14.52
C ALA A 151 -2.97 7.52 14.56
N ILE A 152 -1.74 7.15 14.23
CA ILE A 152 -0.62 8.10 14.10
C ILE A 152 -0.88 9.07 12.95
N LEU A 153 -1.28 8.57 11.78
CA LEU A 153 -1.62 9.41 10.63
C LEU A 153 -2.77 10.39 10.96
N ALA A 154 -3.74 9.96 11.76
CA ALA A 154 -4.82 10.86 12.22
C ALA A 154 -4.28 11.97 13.13
N ALA A 155 -3.31 11.67 14.00
CA ALA A 155 -2.63 12.67 14.82
C ALA A 155 -1.80 13.65 13.97
N ASP A 156 -1.13 13.16 12.93
CA ASP A 156 -0.37 14.00 12.00
C ASP A 156 -1.28 14.94 11.21
N VAL A 157 -2.44 14.46 10.74
CA VAL A 157 -3.46 15.31 10.10
C VAL A 157 -3.92 16.38 11.08
N TYR A 158 -4.19 16.02 12.35
CA TYR A 158 -4.55 17.01 13.35
C TYR A 158 -3.46 18.06 13.57
N ALA A 159 -2.18 17.65 13.60
CA ALA A 159 -1.06 18.58 13.72
C ALA A 159 -0.92 19.49 12.50
N ALA A 160 -1.19 18.97 11.30
CA ALA A 160 -1.12 19.70 10.04
C ALA A 160 -2.17 20.81 9.89
N LEU A 161 -3.23 20.80 10.73
CA LEU A 161 -4.28 21.83 10.74
C LEU A 161 -3.86 23.12 11.46
N TRP A 162 -2.71 23.14 12.14
CA TRP A 162 -2.27 24.26 12.96
C TRP A 162 -1.10 25.02 12.30
N PHE A 163 -1.37 26.23 11.81
CA PHE A 163 -0.38 27.07 11.15
C PHE A 163 0.11 28.18 12.08
N PRO A 164 1.42 28.42 12.19
CA PRO A 164 1.94 29.55 12.93
C PRO A 164 1.66 30.86 12.17
N ASP A 165 0.97 31.81 12.81
CA ASP A 165 0.79 33.16 12.27
C ASP A 165 2.15 33.90 12.26
N PRO A 166 2.63 34.38 11.09
CA PRO A 166 3.91 35.09 11.00
C PRO A 166 3.98 36.37 11.85
N ALA A 167 2.85 37.00 12.14
CA ALA A 167 2.81 38.27 12.88
C ALA A 167 2.75 38.08 14.40
N THR A 168 2.08 37.03 14.88
CA THR A 168 1.81 36.85 16.32
C THR A 168 2.44 35.59 16.92
N GLY A 169 2.97 34.69 16.08
CA GLY A 169 3.55 33.41 16.50
C GLY A 169 2.52 32.42 17.10
N ARG A 170 1.23 32.74 17.07
CA ARG A 170 0.17 31.88 17.58
C ARG A 170 -0.26 30.88 16.52
N ALA A 171 -0.56 29.65 16.96
CA ALA A 171 -1.15 28.64 16.09
C ALA A 171 -2.59 29.01 15.76
N ALA A 172 -2.89 29.19 14.48
CA ALA A 172 -4.24 29.37 13.96
C ALA A 172 -4.70 28.11 13.23
N PHE A 173 -5.98 27.78 13.38
CA PHE A 173 -6.59 26.69 12.63
C PHE A 173 -6.68 27.05 11.14
N GLY A 174 -6.27 26.12 10.28
CA GLY A 174 -6.38 26.26 8.83
C GLY A 174 -6.48 24.90 8.14
N ILE A 175 -6.93 24.91 6.88
CA ILE A 175 -6.92 23.74 6.00
C ILE A 175 -6.16 24.19 4.75
N GLY A 176 -5.10 23.46 4.40
CA GLY A 176 -4.28 23.77 3.23
C GLY A 176 -4.28 22.62 2.23
N VAL A 177 -3.83 22.89 1.01
CA VAL A 177 -3.72 21.85 -0.02
C VAL A 177 -2.56 20.92 0.38
N GLY A 178 -2.89 19.79 1.00
CA GLY A 178 -1.92 18.83 1.54
C GLY A 178 -2.22 18.33 2.95
N THR A 179 -3.20 18.90 3.67
CA THR A 179 -3.78 18.33 4.92
C THR A 179 -4.64 17.10 4.62
#